data_AF-A0A6A5GN67-F1
#
_entry.id   AF-A0A6A5GN67-F1
#
_cell.length_a   1.000
_cell.length_b   1.000
_cell.length_c   1.000
_cell.angle_alpha   90.00
_cell.angle_beta   90.00
_cell.angle_gamma   90.00
#
_symmetry.space_group_name_H-M   'P 1'
#
loop_
_entity.id
_entity.type
_entity.pdbx_description
1 polymer ?
#
loop_
_entity_poly.entity_id
_entity_poly.type
_entity_poly.pdbx_seq_one_letter_code
_entity_poly.pdbx_strand_id
1 'polypeptide(L)'
;MSKCKNVSLPENMGSEKMIEVKIDMEEEEPLGATSNDKLVITKIQSETISEGKLRVDNQVKKVNAVDCKDANDYFRAIQYAAPLARILVNRDEKKAEELEVRVHIPKDSAKIIQPREGYVYEMTTLVWVQNGPKLGLGIKHFRNQVLASRIDPGSLEK
;
A
#
# COMPACT_ATOMS: atom_id res chain seq x y z
N MET A 1 18.13 -9.95 -44.75
CA MET A 1 18.64 -9.31 -43.52
C MET A 1 17.65 -8.26 -43.05
N SER A 2 17.18 -8.43 -41.82
CA SER A 2 16.75 -7.42 -40.84
C SER A 2 15.85 -6.25 -41.25
N LYS A 3 14.62 -6.26 -40.73
CA LYS A 3 13.94 -5.07 -40.18
C LYS A 3 13.00 -5.51 -39.04
N CYS A 4 13.56 -5.71 -37.84
CA CYS A 4 12.77 -5.77 -36.61
C CYS A 4 12.58 -4.34 -36.12
N LYS A 5 11.31 -3.92 -36.03
CA LYS A 5 10.88 -2.60 -35.60
C LYS A 5 11.15 -2.46 -34.10
N ASN A 6 11.85 -1.38 -33.72
CA ASN A 6 11.97 -0.94 -32.33
C ASN A 6 10.57 -0.69 -31.77
N VAL A 7 10.20 -1.43 -30.73
CA VAL A 7 9.05 -1.12 -29.88
C VAL A 7 9.59 -0.30 -28.72
N SER A 8 9.41 1.01 -28.79
CA SER A 8 9.64 1.91 -27.66
C SER A 8 8.52 1.70 -26.63
N LEU A 9 8.90 1.19 -25.46
CA LEU A 9 8.04 1.14 -24.28
C LEU A 9 7.83 2.57 -23.75
N PRO A 10 6.66 2.90 -23.21
CA PRO A 10 6.35 4.25 -22.76
C PRO A 10 7.16 4.60 -21.50
N GLU A 11 7.93 5.68 -21.60
CA GLU A 11 8.60 6.35 -20.49
C GLU A 11 7.55 7.01 -19.59
N ASN A 12 7.07 6.29 -18.58
CA ASN A 12 6.34 6.91 -17.49
C ASN A 12 7.37 7.48 -16.49
N MET A 13 7.97 8.63 -16.83
CA MET A 13 8.88 9.38 -15.96
C MET A 13 8.10 10.04 -14.81
N GLY A 14 7.62 9.22 -13.88
CA GLY A 14 7.56 9.64 -12.48
C GLY A 14 9.01 9.76 -12.01
N SER A 15 9.36 10.86 -11.35
CA SER A 15 10.68 11.07 -10.78
C SER A 15 10.93 10.02 -9.68
N GLU A 16 11.42 8.83 -10.06
CA GLU A 16 11.74 7.75 -9.13
C GLU A 16 12.86 8.21 -8.20
N LYS A 17 12.50 8.64 -7.00
CA LYS A 17 13.46 9.08 -5.98
C LYS A 17 14.01 7.84 -5.30
N MET A 18 15.11 7.32 -5.84
CA MET A 18 15.83 6.21 -5.22
C MET A 18 16.58 6.71 -4.00
N ILE A 19 16.32 6.09 -2.85
CA ILE A 19 16.93 6.42 -1.56
C ILE A 19 17.60 5.17 -1.02
N GLU A 20 18.84 5.32 -0.60
CA GLU A 20 19.57 4.28 0.12
C GLU A 20 19.28 4.42 1.62
N VAL A 21 18.68 3.39 2.21
CA VAL A 21 18.40 3.30 3.64
C VAL A 21 19.42 2.36 4.27
N LYS A 22 20.10 2.83 5.31
CA LYS A 22 21.09 2.05 6.07
C LYS A 22 20.49 1.64 7.40
N ILE A 23 20.44 0.33 7.65
CA ILE A 23 19.86 -0.26 8.85
C ILE A 23 20.93 -1.14 9.47
N ASP A 24 21.39 -0.75 10.65
CA ASP A 24 22.24 -1.59 11.49
C ASP A 24 21.40 -2.78 11.96
N MET A 25 21.86 -3.99 11.65
CA MET A 25 21.18 -5.23 12.00
C MET A 25 21.99 -5.93 13.07
N GLU A 26 21.35 -6.24 14.19
CA GLU A 26 21.93 -7.12 15.21
C GLU A 26 21.66 -8.59 14.83
N GLU A 27 22.61 -9.48 15.12
CA GLU A 27 22.36 -10.92 14.99
C GLU A 27 21.17 -11.28 15.90
N GLU A 28 20.19 -11.97 15.33
CA GLU A 28 18.96 -12.46 15.99
C GLU A 28 17.77 -11.49 16.10
N GLU A 29 17.90 -10.20 15.75
CA GLU A 29 16.75 -9.28 15.74
C GLU A 29 16.05 -9.23 14.37
N PRO A 30 14.71 -9.44 14.32
CA PRO A 30 13.98 -9.35 13.06
C PRO A 30 13.90 -7.90 12.58
N LEU A 31 14.14 -7.69 11.28
CA LEU A 31 13.97 -6.38 10.63
C LEU A 31 12.58 -5.77 10.92
N GLY A 32 11.54 -6.59 10.98
CA GLY A 32 10.16 -6.17 11.28
C GLY A 32 9.45 -5.46 10.12
N ALA A 33 10.01 -5.48 8.91
CA ALA A 33 9.37 -5.01 7.69
C ALA A 33 8.84 -6.18 6.85
N THR A 34 7.59 -6.07 6.39
CA THR A 34 6.95 -7.04 5.50
C THR A 34 6.77 -6.45 4.11
N SER A 35 7.29 -7.14 3.11
CA SER A 35 7.10 -6.82 1.69
C SER A 35 6.06 -7.73 1.05
N ASN A 36 5.37 -7.24 0.01
CA ASN A 36 4.55 -8.07 -0.87
C ASN A 36 5.36 -8.66 -2.05
N ASP A 37 4.69 -9.41 -2.93
CA ASP A 37 5.29 -10.04 -4.13
C ASP A 37 5.91 -9.04 -5.12
N LYS A 38 5.51 -7.76 -5.03
CA LYS A 38 6.04 -6.66 -5.86
C LYS A 38 7.17 -5.90 -5.17
N LEU A 39 7.69 -6.42 -4.07
CA LEU A 39 8.75 -5.81 -3.24
C LEU A 39 8.37 -4.46 -2.65
N VAL A 40 7.07 -4.22 -2.47
CA VAL A 40 6.57 -3.02 -1.80
C VAL A 40 6.39 -3.34 -0.32
N ILE A 41 6.97 -2.50 0.55
CA ILE A 41 6.77 -2.61 2.00
C ILE A 41 5.31 -2.28 2.30
N THR A 42 4.55 -3.26 2.80
CA THR A 42 3.13 -3.09 3.14
C THR A 42 2.91 -2.87 4.63
N LYS A 43 3.84 -3.35 5.45
CA LYS A 43 3.72 -3.26 6.90
C LYS A 43 5.09 -3.12 7.55
N ILE A 44 5.15 -2.29 8.57
CA ILE A 44 6.29 -2.16 9.47
C ILE A 44 5.75 -2.42 10.88
N GLN A 45 6.39 -3.31 11.61
CA GLN A 45 6.06 -3.59 13.00
C GLN A 45 6.62 -2.47 13.87
N SER A 46 5.84 -2.07 14.88
CA SER A 46 6.31 -1.11 15.89
C SER A 46 7.33 -1.79 16.81
N GLU A 47 8.24 -0.98 17.35
CA GLU A 47 9.35 -1.38 18.22
C GLU A 47 10.43 -2.24 17.53
N THR A 48 10.57 -2.16 16.21
CA THR A 48 11.65 -2.85 15.47
C THR A 48 12.61 -1.87 14.80
N ILE A 49 13.80 -2.35 14.42
CA ILE A 49 14.86 -1.56 13.74
C ILE A 49 14.43 -0.92 12.41
N SER A 50 13.32 -1.37 11.82
CA SER A 50 12.75 -0.76 10.60
C SER A 50 11.88 0.46 10.87
N GLU A 51 11.38 0.61 12.10
CA GLU A 51 10.52 1.73 12.47
C GLU A 51 11.30 3.05 12.35
N GLY A 52 10.73 4.00 11.62
CA GLY A 52 11.35 5.29 11.32
C GLY A 52 12.40 5.29 10.20
N LYS A 53 13.04 4.16 9.88
CA LYS A 53 14.02 4.05 8.77
C LYS A 53 13.33 3.74 7.43
N LEU A 54 12.45 2.73 7.43
CA LEU A 54 11.62 2.36 6.28
C LEU A 54 10.23 2.96 6.40
N ARG A 55 9.53 3.05 5.27
CA ARG A 55 8.11 3.46 5.22
C ARG A 55 7.30 2.48 4.40
N VAL A 56 6.01 2.40 4.71
CA VAL A 56 5.04 1.72 3.85
C VAL A 56 5.09 2.38 2.45
N ASP A 57 4.84 1.58 1.42
CA ASP A 57 4.96 1.93 0.00
C ASP A 57 6.38 2.15 -0.53
N ASN A 58 7.42 1.92 0.29
CA ASN A 58 8.78 1.86 -0.22
C ASN A 58 8.92 0.61 -1.10
N GLN A 59 9.26 0.80 -2.36
CA GLN A 59 9.54 -0.32 -3.25
C GLN A 59 11.01 -0.67 -3.20
N VAL A 60 11.35 -1.84 -2.67
CA VAL A 60 12.71 -2.35 -2.62
C VAL A 60 13.17 -2.74 -4.03
N LYS A 61 14.35 -2.26 -4.41
CA LYS A 61 15.03 -2.64 -5.65
C LYS A 61 16.27 -3.47 -5.38
N LYS A 62 17.08 -3.08 -4.39
CA LYS A 62 18.34 -3.76 -4.04
C LYS A 62 18.56 -3.82 -2.54
N VAL A 63 19.27 -4.85 -2.08
CA VAL A 63 19.76 -5.00 -0.71
C VAL A 63 21.23 -5.40 -0.76
N ASN A 64 22.14 -4.64 -0.14
CA ASN A 64 23.57 -4.99 -0.01
C ASN A 64 24.27 -5.41 -1.32
N ALA A 65 23.90 -4.78 -2.43
CA ALA A 65 24.34 -5.07 -3.81
C ALA A 65 23.67 -6.26 -4.52
N VAL A 66 22.71 -6.95 -3.88
CA VAL A 66 21.85 -7.95 -4.52
C VAL A 66 20.61 -7.27 -5.10
N ASP A 67 20.36 -7.48 -6.39
CA ASP A 67 19.10 -7.08 -7.04
C ASP A 67 17.98 -8.03 -6.61
N CYS A 68 16.93 -7.49 -5.97
CA CYS A 68 15.78 -8.28 -5.54
C CYS A 68 14.75 -8.31 -6.67
N LYS A 69 14.41 -9.51 -7.16
CA LYS A 69 13.35 -9.66 -8.18
C LYS A 69 12.03 -10.12 -7.57
N ASP A 70 12.12 -10.92 -6.53
CA ASP A 70 10.98 -11.46 -5.79
C ASP A 70 11.18 -11.32 -4.27
N ALA A 71 10.11 -11.57 -3.52
CA ALA A 71 10.13 -11.47 -2.07
C ALA A 71 11.15 -12.43 -1.43
N ASN A 72 11.40 -13.61 -2.03
CA ASN A 72 12.33 -14.60 -1.51
C ASN A 72 13.79 -14.14 -1.63
N ASP A 73 14.16 -13.50 -2.74
CA ASP A 73 15.45 -12.85 -2.94
C ASP A 73 15.66 -11.75 -1.90
N TYR A 74 14.62 -10.96 -1.62
CA TYR A 74 14.64 -9.94 -0.57
C TYR A 74 14.87 -10.54 0.82
N PHE A 75 14.09 -11.56 1.21
CA PHE A 75 14.24 -12.20 2.52
C PHE A 75 15.63 -12.82 2.69
N ARG A 76 16.14 -13.49 1.66
CA ARG A 76 17.50 -14.04 1.65
C ARG A 76 18.55 -12.93 1.78
N ALA A 77 18.43 -11.87 1.01
CA ALA A 77 19.40 -10.77 1.05
C ALA A 77 19.43 -10.09 2.42
N ILE A 78 18.28 -9.92 3.08
CA ILE A 78 18.19 -9.37 4.44
C ILE A 78 18.76 -10.34 5.48
N GLN A 79 18.53 -11.65 5.34
CA GLN A 79 19.06 -12.64 6.28
C GLN A 79 20.59 -12.62 6.35
N TYR A 80 21.26 -12.37 5.22
CA TYR A 80 22.73 -12.24 5.16
C TYR A 80 23.22 -10.80 5.21
N ALA A 81 22.35 -9.85 5.56
CA ALA A 81 22.69 -8.42 5.56
C ALA A 81 23.36 -7.95 6.85
N ALA A 82 23.32 -8.73 7.93
CA ALA A 82 24.06 -8.41 9.15
C ALA A 82 25.57 -8.24 8.85
N PRO A 83 26.25 -7.24 9.43
CA PRO A 83 25.78 -6.31 10.48
C PRO A 83 25.10 -5.02 9.96
N LEU A 84 25.02 -4.80 8.64
CA LEU A 84 24.48 -3.57 8.05
C LEU A 84 23.72 -3.86 6.75
N ALA A 85 22.40 -3.62 6.76
CA ALA A 85 21.57 -3.64 5.57
C ALA A 85 21.52 -2.27 4.87
N ARG A 86 21.96 -2.24 3.62
CA ARG A 86 21.84 -1.12 2.68
C ARG A 86 20.75 -1.44 1.68
N ILE A 87 19.57 -0.87 1.91
CA ILE A 87 18.38 -1.13 1.11
C ILE A 87 18.16 0.05 0.17
N LEU A 88 18.22 -0.19 -1.13
CA LEU A 88 17.85 0.78 -2.14
C LEU A 88 16.34 0.68 -2.36
N VAL A 89 15.63 1.74 -1.97
CA VAL A 89 14.17 1.83 -2.11
C VAL A 89 13.81 2.96 -3.07
N ASN A 90 12.77 2.75 -3.87
CA ASN A 90 12.11 3.82 -4.59
C ASN A 90 11.01 4.42 -3.68
N ARG A 91 11.09 5.73 -3.43
CA ARG A 91 10.06 6.51 -2.73
C ARG A 91 9.36 7.45 -3.70
N ASP A 92 8.21 7.01 -4.21
CA ASP A 92 7.29 7.88 -4.94
C ASP A 92 6.42 8.68 -3.96
N GLU A 93 6.77 9.93 -3.67
CA GLU A 93 6.02 10.81 -2.76
C GLU A 93 4.55 10.98 -3.20
N LYS A 94 4.27 10.92 -4.51
CA LYS A 94 2.89 10.97 -5.05
C LYS A 94 2.05 9.71 -4.81
N LYS A 95 2.67 8.53 -4.79
CA LYS A 95 1.94 7.27 -4.53
C LYS A 95 1.60 7.11 -3.06
N ALA A 96 2.49 7.54 -2.17
CA ALA A 96 2.26 7.50 -0.74
C ALA A 96 1.05 8.35 -0.34
N GLU A 97 0.90 9.54 -0.92
CA GLU A 97 -0.26 10.41 -0.67
C GLU A 97 -1.57 9.80 -1.24
N GLU A 98 -1.54 9.20 -2.43
CA GLU A 98 -2.70 8.55 -3.03
C GLU A 98 -3.14 7.29 -2.27
N LEU A 99 -2.21 6.57 -1.62
CA LEU A 99 -2.50 5.40 -0.79
C LEU A 99 -2.95 5.78 0.63
N GLU A 100 -2.35 6.81 1.23
CA GLU A 100 -2.78 7.38 2.51
C GLU A 100 -4.20 7.94 2.43
N VAL A 101 -4.58 8.52 1.28
CA VAL A 101 -5.97 8.94 1.01
C VAL A 101 -6.92 7.74 0.85
N ARG A 102 -6.46 6.64 0.27
CA ARG A 102 -7.28 5.42 0.05
C ARG A 102 -7.54 4.60 1.31
N VAL A 103 -6.79 4.80 2.38
CA VAL A 103 -6.95 4.05 3.63
C VAL A 103 -7.28 5.00 4.78
N HIS A 104 -8.30 5.84 4.62
CA HIS A 104 -8.88 6.55 5.76
C HIS A 104 -9.93 5.69 6.49
N ILE A 105 -9.52 4.48 6.89
CA ILE A 105 -10.26 3.68 7.87
C ILE A 105 -9.51 3.84 9.20
N PRO A 106 -10.10 4.52 10.21
CA PRO A 106 -9.51 4.68 11.52
C PRO A 106 -9.09 3.32 12.10
N LYS A 107 -7.95 3.28 12.79
CA LYS A 107 -7.36 2.04 13.34
C LYS A 107 -8.33 1.24 14.24
N ASP A 108 -9.32 1.89 14.85
CA ASP A 108 -10.37 1.24 15.66
C ASP A 108 -11.40 0.45 14.83
N SER A 109 -11.70 0.89 13.60
CA SER A 109 -12.67 0.23 12.70
C SER A 109 -12.06 -0.94 11.93
N ALA A 110 -10.73 -1.04 11.86
CA ALA A 110 -10.00 -2.09 11.15
C ALA A 110 -10.20 -3.50 11.73
N LYS A 111 -10.69 -3.61 12.98
CA LYS A 111 -11.04 -4.91 13.58
C LYS A 111 -12.34 -5.50 13.03
N ILE A 112 -13.24 -4.67 12.49
CA ILE A 112 -14.57 -5.07 12.02
C ILE A 112 -14.59 -5.28 10.50
N ILE A 113 -13.78 -4.51 9.76
CA ILE A 113 -13.74 -4.55 8.30
C ILE A 113 -12.53 -5.40 7.86
N GLN A 114 -12.79 -6.57 7.28
CA GLN A 114 -11.77 -7.35 6.58
C GLN A 114 -11.74 -6.91 5.10
N PRO A 115 -10.77 -6.06 4.68
CA PRO A 115 -10.70 -5.61 3.29
C PRO A 115 -10.46 -6.80 2.36
N ARG A 116 -11.18 -6.84 1.24
CA ARG A 116 -11.02 -7.85 0.19
C ARG A 116 -10.31 -7.24 -1.02
N GLU A 117 -9.44 -8.02 -1.64
CA GLU A 117 -8.76 -7.60 -2.86
C GLU A 117 -9.76 -7.28 -3.98
N GLY A 118 -9.47 -6.24 -4.77
CA GLY A 118 -10.32 -5.79 -5.88
C GLY A 118 -11.45 -4.83 -5.50
N TYR A 119 -11.57 -4.45 -4.23
CA TYR A 119 -12.56 -3.48 -3.76
C TYR A 119 -11.90 -2.19 -3.26
N VAL A 120 -12.55 -1.05 -3.53
CA VAL A 120 -12.20 0.25 -2.95
C VAL A 120 -13.17 0.51 -1.81
N TYR A 121 -12.63 0.83 -0.64
CA TYR A 121 -13.41 1.14 0.55
C TYR A 121 -13.27 2.62 0.86
N GLU A 122 -14.38 3.29 1.11
CA GLU A 122 -14.43 4.68 1.52
C GLU A 122 -15.28 4.79 2.78
N MET A 123 -14.75 5.50 3.79
CA MET A 123 -15.49 5.76 5.01
C MET A 123 -16.14 7.13 4.94
N THR A 124 -17.47 7.17 4.97
CA THR A 124 -18.24 8.42 4.99
C THR A 124 -18.98 8.54 6.33
N THR A 125 -18.83 9.70 6.99
CA THR A 125 -19.61 10.02 8.19
C THR A 125 -20.87 10.78 7.78
N LEU A 126 -22.02 10.31 8.25
CA LEU A 126 -23.31 10.93 7.96
C LEU A 126 -23.85 11.58 9.22
N VAL A 127 -24.16 12.88 9.13
CA VAL A 127 -24.81 13.61 10.22
C VAL A 127 -26.33 13.47 10.06
N TRP A 128 -26.96 12.76 10.99
CA TRP A 128 -28.41 12.64 11.00
C TRP A 128 -29.04 13.94 11.49
N VAL A 129 -29.99 14.45 10.71
CA VAL A 129 -30.78 15.66 11.05
C VAL A 129 -32.25 15.29 10.99
N GLN A 130 -33.02 15.69 12.00
CA GLN A 130 -34.46 15.50 12.02
C GLN A 130 -35.09 16.26 10.83
N ASN A 131 -35.87 15.56 9.99
CA ASN A 131 -36.39 16.05 8.70
C ASN A 131 -35.31 16.44 7.66
N GLY A 132 -34.10 15.90 7.79
CA GLY A 132 -33.04 16.07 6.79
C GLY A 132 -33.32 15.33 5.47
N PRO A 133 -32.54 15.63 4.42
CA PRO A 133 -32.61 14.90 3.16
C PRO A 133 -32.33 13.41 3.37
N LYS A 134 -33.10 12.56 2.70
CA LYS A 134 -32.84 11.12 2.70
C LYS A 134 -31.60 10.85 1.86
N LEU A 135 -30.78 9.88 2.24
CA LEU A 135 -29.58 9.49 1.48
C LEU A 135 -29.89 8.97 0.07
N GLY A 136 -31.14 8.54 -0.19
CA GLY A 136 -31.52 7.97 -1.47
C GLY A 136 -30.95 6.59 -1.77
N LEU A 137 -30.40 5.89 -0.76
CA LEU A 137 -29.85 4.55 -0.91
C LEU A 137 -30.92 3.49 -0.61
N GLY A 138 -31.22 2.66 -1.61
CA GLY A 138 -32.02 1.46 -1.43
C GLY A 138 -31.14 0.33 -0.93
N ILE A 139 -31.35 -0.14 0.29
CA ILE A 139 -30.56 -1.20 0.91
C ILE A 139 -31.26 -2.56 0.72
N LYS A 140 -30.53 -3.55 0.23
CA LYS A 140 -31.02 -4.93 0.07
C LYS A 140 -30.09 -5.92 0.76
N HIS A 141 -30.67 -6.88 1.47
CA HIS A 141 -29.92 -8.00 2.02
C HIS A 141 -29.83 -9.15 1.01
N PHE A 142 -28.62 -9.65 0.77
CA PHE A 142 -28.38 -10.80 -0.11
C PHE A 142 -27.15 -11.59 0.36
N ARG A 143 -27.32 -12.90 0.62
CA ARG A 143 -26.22 -13.82 1.02
C ARG A 143 -25.32 -13.27 2.15
N ASN A 144 -25.93 -12.87 3.27
CA ASN A 144 -25.26 -12.25 4.43
C ASN A 144 -24.46 -10.98 4.08
N GLN A 145 -24.85 -10.28 3.02
CA GLN A 145 -24.28 -9.00 2.62
C GLN A 145 -25.38 -7.96 2.53
N VAL A 146 -25.04 -6.74 2.89
CA VAL A 146 -25.88 -5.55 2.72
C VAL A 146 -25.40 -4.84 1.48
N LEU A 147 -26.27 -4.72 0.47
CA LEU A 147 -25.96 -4.12 -0.81
C LEU A 147 -26.77 -2.83 -0.96
N ALA A 148 -26.12 -1.76 -1.42
CA ALA A 148 -26.82 -0.62 -1.97
C ALA A 148 -27.31 -1.01 -3.39
N SER A 149 -28.60 -1.29 -3.53
CA SER A 149 -29.19 -1.76 -4.78
C SER A 149 -29.77 -0.66 -5.66
N ARG A 150 -30.05 0.52 -5.09
CA ARG A 150 -30.67 1.64 -5.80
C ARG A 150 -30.12 2.96 -5.27
N ILE A 151 -29.96 3.93 -6.17
CA ILE A 151 -29.59 5.31 -5.85
C ILE A 151 -30.70 6.19 -6.43
N ASP A 152 -31.39 6.93 -5.58
CA ASP A 152 -32.43 7.88 -6.00
C ASP A 152 -31.76 9.20 -6.42
N PRO A 153 -31.89 9.62 -7.70
CA PRO A 153 -31.25 10.84 -8.20
C PRO A 153 -31.75 12.08 -7.47
N GLY A 154 -30.86 13.03 -7.19
CA GLY A 154 -31.18 14.27 -6.47
C GLY A 154 -31.39 14.14 -4.97
N SER A 155 -31.15 12.96 -4.36
CA SER A 155 -31.41 12.75 -2.92
C SER A 155 -30.44 13.49 -2.00
N LEU A 156 -29.22 13.74 -2.46
CA LEU A 156 -28.17 14.46 -1.72
C LEU A 156 -27.70 15.74 -2.42
N GLU A 157 -28.25 16.05 -3.59
CA GLU A 157 -27.94 17.29 -4.31
C GLU A 157 -28.80 18.42 -3.70
N LYS A 158 -28.12 19.46 -3.21
CA LYS A 158 -28.73 20.76 -2.89
C LYS A 158 -28.29 21.78 -3.91
#